data_AF-A0A382ZJG6-F1
#
_entry.id   AF-A0A382ZJG6-F1
#
_cell.length_a   1.000
_cell.length_b   1.000
_cell.length_c   1.000
_cell.angle_alpha   90.00
_cell.angle_beta   90.00
_cell.angle_gamma   90.00
#
_symmetry.space_group_name_H-M   'P 1'
#
loop_
_entity.id
_entity.type
_entity.pdbx_description
1 polymer ?
#
loop_
_entity_poly.entity_id
_entity_poly.type
_entity_poly.pdbx_seq_one_letter_code
_entity_poly.pdbx_strand_id
1 'polypeptide(L)'
;LFDKTRAMASLTGDKLSSVFNKETHRFTITGLSRSGKSMLFTSLITMLKSRSEEGYACLPLLRYLPPSQVLDMRIEPIEGYKPFPHIQNIADLENGQWPKATEEAFGFKLVVRLKETASLKRHVLPHSDVVFEFIDYPGEWVTDIPMLSKTYAHWSDSAWAQLSSGPQQYFANRWKAFVNQFDFEQEPTEQRIQLLVNAYRDYLVEAKANGISLLQPGSFLLESSDFDWQAFGFTPLPSSITSDVSHPWFKIFDKHF
;
A
#
# COMPACT_ATOMS: atom_id res chain seq x y z
N LEU A 1 -3.57 -24.75 21.50
CA LEU A 1 -2.53 -24.73 22.57
C LEU A 1 -1.64 -25.98 22.53
N PHE A 2 -2.18 -27.17 22.29
CA PHE A 2 -1.39 -28.42 22.22
C PHE A 2 -0.62 -28.68 20.90
N ASP A 3 -0.92 -27.97 19.81
CA ASP A 3 -0.11 -28.04 18.57
C ASP A 3 1.14 -27.15 18.59
N LYS A 4 1.15 -26.08 19.39
CA LYS A 4 2.33 -25.20 19.56
C LYS A 4 3.46 -25.91 20.31
N THR A 5 3.14 -26.84 21.21
CA THR A 5 4.13 -27.58 22.01
C THR A 5 4.84 -28.68 21.22
N ARG A 6 4.24 -29.20 20.14
CA ARG A 6 4.83 -30.26 19.33
C ARG A 6 5.83 -29.74 18.28
N ALA A 7 5.59 -28.53 17.76
CA ALA A 7 6.53 -27.84 16.87
C ALA A 7 7.81 -27.36 17.59
N MET A 8 7.77 -27.22 18.93
CA MET A 8 8.93 -26.85 19.75
C MET A 8 9.91 -28.00 19.98
N ALA A 9 9.50 -29.26 19.80
CA ALA A 9 10.30 -30.43 20.17
C ALA A 9 11.29 -30.89 19.07
N SER A 10 11.25 -30.30 17.88
CA SER A 10 12.14 -30.66 16.75
C SER A 10 13.12 -29.55 16.34
N LEU A 11 13.24 -28.48 17.13
CA LEU A 11 14.13 -27.37 16.83
C LEU A 11 15.55 -27.67 17.34
N THR A 12 16.47 -27.91 16.41
CA THR A 12 17.93 -27.91 16.63
C THR A 12 18.36 -26.60 17.32
N GLY A 13 19.37 -26.66 18.18
CA GLY A 13 19.83 -25.55 19.04
C GLY A 13 20.08 -24.22 18.30
N ASP A 14 20.47 -24.27 17.03
CA ASP A 14 20.66 -23.09 16.17
C ASP A 14 19.36 -22.35 15.81
N LYS A 15 18.21 -23.04 15.77
CA LYS A 15 16.91 -22.38 15.54
C LYS A 15 16.36 -21.75 16.81
N LEU A 16 16.63 -22.33 17.98
CA LEU A 16 16.22 -21.76 19.26
C LEU A 16 16.98 -20.46 19.57
N SER A 17 18.29 -20.39 19.30
CA SER A 17 19.06 -19.16 19.45
C SER A 17 18.60 -18.04 18.50
N SER A 18 18.18 -18.39 17.27
CA SER A 18 17.66 -17.43 16.28
C SER A 18 16.32 -16.77 16.67
N VAL A 19 15.51 -17.42 17.52
CA VAL A 19 14.22 -16.89 17.98
C VAL A 19 14.38 -15.99 19.21
N PHE A 20 15.38 -16.24 20.07
CA PHE A 20 15.58 -15.51 21.32
C PHE A 20 16.38 -14.21 21.21
N ASN A 21 17.06 -13.94 20.08
CA ASN A 21 17.92 -12.75 19.93
C ASN A 21 17.67 -11.98 18.62
N LYS A 22 16.39 -11.90 18.22
CA LYS A 22 15.94 -11.21 17.01
C LYS A 22 15.09 -10.00 17.37
N GLU A 23 15.66 -8.81 17.23
CA GLU A 23 14.88 -7.57 17.30
C GLU A 23 14.29 -7.30 15.92
N THR A 24 12.97 -7.12 15.82
CA THR A 24 12.30 -6.87 14.53
C THR A 24 11.60 -5.52 14.55
N HIS A 25 11.93 -4.66 13.60
CA HIS A 25 11.29 -3.38 13.38
C HIS A 25 10.58 -3.42 12.03
N ARG A 26 9.30 -3.03 11.99
CA ARG A 26 8.50 -3.00 10.77
C ARG A 26 8.21 -1.57 10.36
N PHE A 27 8.53 -1.25 9.11
CA PHE A 27 8.26 0.01 8.45
C PHE A 27 7.27 -0.20 7.31
N THR A 28 6.13 0.45 7.44
CA THR A 28 5.16 0.55 6.38
C THR A 28 5.38 1.86 5.65
N ILE A 29 5.80 1.79 4.39
CA ILE A 29 5.93 2.97 3.54
C ILE A 29 4.71 3.03 2.64
N THR A 30 4.06 4.19 2.66
CA THR A 30 2.96 4.53 1.78
C THR A 30 3.26 5.84 1.07
N GLY A 31 2.50 6.11 0.03
CA GLY A 31 2.65 7.25 -0.84
C GLY A 31 1.79 7.01 -2.07
N LEU A 32 1.23 8.06 -2.64
CA LEU A 32 0.41 7.97 -3.83
C LEU A 32 1.19 7.30 -4.98
N SER A 33 0.47 6.77 -5.97
CA SER A 33 1.10 6.22 -7.17
C SER A 33 2.08 7.25 -7.75
N ARG A 34 3.24 6.77 -8.21
CA ARG A 34 4.34 7.59 -8.75
C ARG A 34 5.02 8.57 -7.76
N SER A 35 4.83 8.43 -6.45
CA SER A 35 5.55 9.24 -5.45
C SER A 35 7.04 8.88 -5.26
N GLY A 36 7.58 7.94 -6.04
CA GLY A 36 9.00 7.55 -5.98
C GLY A 36 9.34 6.39 -5.03
N LYS A 37 8.36 5.68 -4.45
CA LYS A 37 8.59 4.55 -3.51
C LYS A 37 9.49 3.46 -4.09
N SER A 38 9.22 3.05 -5.33
CA SER A 38 9.98 2.02 -6.03
C SER A 38 11.44 2.44 -6.26
N MET A 39 11.69 3.73 -6.55
CA MET A 39 13.04 4.26 -6.65
C MET A 39 13.75 4.35 -5.30
N LEU A 40 13.04 4.81 -4.26
CA LEU A 40 13.56 4.87 -2.89
C LEU A 40 14.03 3.49 -2.43
N PHE A 41 13.19 2.47 -2.58
CA PHE A 41 13.53 1.10 -2.17
C PHE A 41 14.60 0.47 -3.05
N THR A 42 14.57 0.68 -4.37
CA THR A 42 15.64 0.22 -5.27
C THR A 42 16.99 0.80 -4.86
N SER A 43 17.04 2.11 -4.58
CA SER A 43 18.26 2.80 -4.15
C SER A 43 18.72 2.29 -2.80
N LEU A 44 17.81 2.17 -1.83
CA LEU A 44 18.10 1.67 -0.49
C LEU A 44 18.67 0.25 -0.52
N ILE A 45 18.02 -0.67 -1.22
CA ILE A 45 18.48 -2.06 -1.36
C ILE A 45 19.86 -2.11 -2.01
N THR A 46 20.08 -1.32 -3.06
CA THR A 46 21.37 -1.27 -3.77
C THR A 46 22.48 -0.77 -2.86
N MET A 47 22.27 0.35 -2.15
CA MET A 47 23.23 0.90 -1.19
C MET A 47 23.53 -0.09 -0.06
N LEU A 48 22.52 -0.77 0.47
CA LEU A 48 22.71 -1.77 1.53
C LEU A 48 23.50 -2.99 1.05
N LYS A 49 23.23 -3.47 -0.17
CA LYS A 49 23.98 -4.57 -0.80
C LYS A 49 25.44 -4.19 -1.05
N SER A 50 25.71 -3.06 -1.72
CA SER A 50 27.08 -2.61 -1.97
C SER A 50 27.86 -2.36 -0.67
N ARG A 51 27.19 -1.87 0.38
CA ARG A 51 27.80 -1.74 1.70
C ARG A 51 28.17 -3.09 2.33
N SER A 52 27.33 -4.12 2.16
CA SER A 52 27.54 -5.46 2.71
C SER A 52 28.65 -6.22 1.97
N GLU A 53 28.56 -6.25 0.65
CA GLU A 53 29.36 -7.15 -0.20
C GLU A 53 30.69 -6.50 -0.63
N GLU A 54 30.69 -5.20 -0.92
CA GLU A 54 31.84 -4.49 -1.48
C GLU A 54 32.58 -3.64 -0.42
N GLY A 55 32.04 -3.56 0.80
CA GLY A 55 32.59 -2.74 1.88
C GLY A 55 32.52 -1.23 1.60
N TYR A 56 31.72 -0.81 0.63
CA TYR A 56 31.61 0.59 0.23
C TYR A 56 30.88 1.40 1.30
N ALA A 57 31.49 2.46 1.82
CA ALA A 57 30.90 3.34 2.83
C ALA A 57 29.93 4.37 2.20
N CYS A 58 28.89 3.89 1.51
CA CYS A 58 27.92 4.72 0.78
C CYS A 58 26.88 5.42 1.68
N LEU A 59 26.94 5.24 3.00
CA LEU A 59 25.98 5.79 3.97
C LEU A 59 26.70 6.52 5.12
N PRO A 60 27.37 7.66 4.87
CA PRO A 60 28.19 8.36 5.87
C PRO A 60 27.39 8.88 7.07
N LEU A 61 26.07 9.09 6.89
CA LEU A 61 25.18 9.54 7.96
C LEU A 61 24.69 8.39 8.85
N LEU A 62 24.95 7.12 8.50
CA LEU A 62 24.56 5.95 9.29
C LEU A 62 25.59 5.66 10.39
N ARG A 63 25.78 6.63 11.29
CA ARG A 63 26.81 6.67 12.35
C ARG A 63 26.59 5.62 13.43
N TYR A 64 25.32 5.27 13.68
CA TYR A 64 24.91 4.32 14.72
C TYR A 64 25.02 2.86 14.30
N LEU A 65 25.49 2.59 13.09
CA LEU A 65 25.77 1.26 12.60
C LEU A 65 27.16 1.26 11.96
N PRO A 66 28.25 1.25 12.74
CA PRO A 66 29.59 1.29 12.16
C PRO A 66 29.91 -0.03 11.44
N PRO A 67 30.62 -0.02 10.29
CA PRO A 67 30.97 -1.23 9.54
C PRO A 67 31.66 -2.31 10.40
N SER A 68 32.46 -1.90 11.38
CA SER A 68 33.18 -2.82 12.28
C SER A 68 32.29 -3.64 13.23
N GLN A 69 31.03 -3.22 13.43
CA GLN A 69 30.07 -3.95 14.27
C GLN A 69 29.16 -4.88 13.45
N VAL A 70 29.15 -4.73 12.13
CA VAL A 70 28.30 -5.51 11.23
C VAL A 70 29.09 -6.71 10.72
N LEU A 71 28.59 -7.91 10.98
CA LEU A 71 29.18 -9.16 10.50
C LEU A 71 28.61 -9.58 9.14
N ASP A 72 27.31 -9.34 8.93
CA ASP A 72 26.60 -9.70 7.70
C ASP A 72 25.37 -8.79 7.53
N MET A 73 25.01 -8.49 6.28
CA MET A 73 23.77 -7.82 5.90
C MET A 73 23.20 -8.49 4.65
N ARG A 74 21.92 -8.89 4.72
CA ARG A 74 21.25 -9.55 3.60
C ARG A 74 19.79 -9.16 3.49
N ILE A 75 19.29 -9.21 2.26
CA ILE A 75 17.89 -8.96 1.93
C ILE A 75 17.20 -10.32 1.77
N GLU A 76 16.07 -10.48 2.44
CA GLU A 76 15.25 -11.69 2.37
C GLU A 76 13.78 -11.30 2.07
N PRO A 77 12.97 -12.21 1.50
CA PRO A 77 11.54 -11.97 1.32
C PRO A 77 10.80 -11.99 2.67
N ILE A 78 9.64 -11.34 2.69
CA ILE A 78 8.66 -11.43 3.79
C ILE A 78 7.55 -12.38 3.36
N GLU A 79 7.21 -13.35 4.20
CA GLU A 79 6.08 -14.25 3.94
C GLU A 79 4.76 -13.48 3.83
N GLY A 80 3.93 -13.82 2.85
CA GLY A 80 2.65 -13.16 2.59
C GLY A 80 2.72 -11.90 1.71
N TYR A 81 3.91 -11.46 1.29
CA TYR A 81 4.09 -10.33 0.37
C TYR A 81 4.84 -10.76 -0.89
N LYS A 82 4.61 -10.04 -1.99
CA LYS A 82 5.41 -10.23 -3.20
C LYS A 82 6.84 -9.73 -2.95
N PRO A 83 7.87 -10.45 -3.39
CA PRO A 83 9.25 -9.96 -3.30
C PRO A 83 9.40 -8.64 -4.06
N PHE A 84 10.09 -7.68 -3.45
CA PHE A 84 10.38 -6.40 -4.11
C PHE A 84 11.20 -6.63 -5.40
N PRO A 85 10.80 -6.08 -6.57
CA PRO A 85 11.39 -6.39 -7.88
C PRO A 85 12.72 -5.66 -8.12
N HIS A 86 13.68 -5.78 -7.20
CA HIS A 86 14.97 -5.06 -7.24
C HIS A 86 15.74 -5.28 -8.55
N ILE A 87 15.87 -6.53 -9.00
CA ILE A 87 16.64 -6.88 -10.21
C ILE A 87 16.01 -6.24 -11.45
N GLN A 88 14.68 -6.31 -11.58
CA GLN A 88 13.96 -5.70 -12.70
C GLN A 88 14.11 -4.17 -12.68
N ASN A 89 13.99 -3.55 -11.51
CA ASN A 89 14.13 -2.10 -11.39
C ASN A 89 15.54 -1.61 -11.77
N ILE A 90 16.59 -2.37 -11.46
CA ILE A 90 17.96 -2.07 -11.90
C ILE A 90 18.07 -2.19 -13.42
N ALA A 91 17.53 -3.27 -14.01
CA ALA A 91 17.52 -3.43 -15.46
C ALA A 91 16.76 -2.30 -16.18
N ASP A 92 15.64 -1.83 -15.62
CA ASP A 92 14.91 -0.68 -16.16
C ASP A 92 15.80 0.58 -16.16
N LEU A 93 16.50 0.84 -15.06
CA LEU A 93 17.42 1.99 -14.91
C LEU A 93 18.62 1.90 -15.86
N GLU A 94 19.19 0.71 -16.05
CA GLU A 94 20.28 0.48 -17.02
C GLU A 94 19.84 0.77 -18.46
N ASN A 95 18.57 0.55 -18.77
CA ASN A 95 17.95 0.91 -20.05
C ASN A 95 17.50 2.39 -20.11
N GLY A 96 17.84 3.21 -19.12
CA GLY A 96 17.45 4.62 -19.04
C GLY A 96 15.96 4.84 -18.76
N GLN A 97 15.26 3.84 -18.23
CA GLN A 97 13.85 3.90 -17.87
C GLN A 97 13.70 3.98 -16.35
N TRP A 98 12.70 4.74 -15.89
CA TRP A 98 12.33 4.73 -14.47
C TRP A 98 11.58 3.43 -14.12
N PRO A 99 11.83 2.84 -12.94
CA PRO A 99 11.05 1.70 -12.46
C PRO A 99 9.56 1.99 -12.46
N LYS A 100 8.78 0.98 -12.78
CA LYS A 100 7.31 1.06 -12.79
C LYS A 100 6.75 1.40 -11.40
N ALA A 101 5.61 2.07 -11.39
CA ALA A 101 4.92 2.38 -10.15
C ALA A 101 4.47 1.09 -9.45
N THR A 102 4.49 1.11 -8.12
CA THR A 102 4.00 0.01 -7.29
C THR A 102 2.48 -0.11 -7.43
N GLU A 103 2.02 -1.20 -8.07
CA GLU A 103 0.60 -1.53 -8.25
C GLU A 103 0.13 -2.62 -7.25
N GLU A 104 1.08 -3.28 -6.57
CA GLU A 104 0.83 -4.40 -5.65
C GLU A 104 1.58 -4.19 -4.34
N ALA A 105 1.19 -4.90 -3.28
CA ALA A 105 1.91 -4.86 -2.01
C ALA A 105 3.23 -5.65 -2.10
N PHE A 106 4.37 -4.95 -2.08
CA PHE A 106 5.70 -5.57 -2.04
C PHE A 106 6.29 -5.54 -0.63
N GLY A 107 7.10 -6.54 -0.30
CA GLY A 107 7.76 -6.63 0.98
C GLY A 107 9.16 -7.20 0.87
N PHE A 108 10.09 -6.66 1.67
CA PHE A 108 11.42 -7.23 1.87
C PHE A 108 11.90 -6.96 3.29
N LYS A 109 12.74 -7.83 3.83
CA LYS A 109 13.38 -7.63 5.13
C LYS A 109 14.89 -7.54 4.96
N LEU A 110 15.48 -6.53 5.59
CA LEU A 110 16.92 -6.42 5.79
C LEU A 110 17.26 -7.10 7.11
N VAL A 111 18.09 -8.15 7.05
CA VAL A 111 18.66 -8.79 8.22
C VAL A 111 20.09 -8.29 8.40
N VAL A 112 20.35 -7.66 9.55
CA VAL A 112 21.66 -7.15 9.94
C VAL A 112 22.18 -7.99 11.09
N ARG A 113 23.25 -8.74 10.85
CA ARG A 113 23.93 -9.51 11.89
C ARG A 113 24.99 -8.64 12.55
N LEU A 114 24.87 -8.42 13.85
CA LEU A 114 25.77 -7.62 14.64
C LEU A 114 26.67 -8.49 15.50
N LYS A 115 27.89 -8.00 15.71
CA LYS A 115 28.81 -8.56 16.68
C LYS A 115 28.30 -8.26 18.09
N GLU A 116 28.18 -9.28 18.93
CA GLU A 116 27.77 -9.09 20.33
C GLU A 116 28.87 -8.33 21.09
N THR A 117 28.50 -7.18 21.67
CA THR A 117 29.43 -6.29 22.39
C THR A 117 29.43 -6.53 23.89
N ALA A 118 28.40 -7.17 24.45
CA ALA A 118 28.33 -7.48 25.88
C ALA A 118 29.22 -8.68 26.25
N SER A 119 30.28 -8.44 27.04
CA SER A 119 31.30 -9.43 27.42
C SER A 119 30.75 -10.74 28.01
N LEU A 120 29.62 -10.70 28.71
CA LEU A 120 29.01 -11.89 29.32
C LEU A 120 28.24 -12.75 28.31
N LYS A 121 27.59 -12.13 27.30
CA LYS A 121 26.78 -12.82 26.28
C LYS A 121 27.63 -13.38 25.13
N ARG A 122 28.79 -12.78 24.86
CA ARG A 122 29.70 -13.16 23.77
C ARG A 122 30.16 -14.63 23.77
N HIS A 123 30.20 -15.28 24.94
CA HIS A 123 30.63 -16.68 25.08
C HIS A 123 29.51 -17.69 24.77
N VAL A 124 28.24 -17.25 24.77
CA VAL A 124 27.07 -18.11 24.57
C VAL A 124 26.40 -17.79 23.22
N LEU A 125 26.35 -16.51 22.84
CA LEU A 125 25.77 -16.01 21.60
C LEU A 125 26.73 -14.96 21.01
N PRO A 126 27.56 -15.32 20.02
CA PRO A 126 28.57 -14.41 19.49
C PRO A 126 28.00 -13.27 18.63
N HIS A 127 26.71 -13.34 18.27
CA HIS A 127 26.03 -12.38 17.41
C HIS A 127 24.55 -12.21 17.78
N SER A 128 23.98 -11.09 17.35
CA SER A 128 22.55 -10.78 17.37
C SER A 128 22.09 -10.39 15.97
N ASP A 129 20.85 -10.73 15.61
CA ASP A 129 20.26 -10.35 14.32
C ASP A 129 19.22 -9.25 14.57
N VAL A 130 19.38 -8.11 13.91
CA VAL A 130 18.36 -7.05 13.86
C VAL A 130 17.69 -7.11 12.50
N VAL A 131 16.36 -7.16 12.48
CA VAL A 131 15.58 -7.30 11.26
C VAL A 131 14.71 -6.08 11.04
N PHE A 132 14.86 -5.47 9.86
CA PHE A 132 14.04 -4.35 9.41
C PHE A 132 13.15 -4.84 8.28
N GLU A 133 11.85 -4.90 8.52
CA GLU A 133 10.85 -5.26 7.52
C GLU A 133 10.34 -3.99 6.84
N PHE A 134 10.40 -3.94 5.51
CA PHE A 134 9.88 -2.86 4.70
C PHE A 134 8.71 -3.37 3.87
N ILE A 135 7.57 -2.70 3.99
CA ILE A 135 6.35 -3.03 3.26
C ILE A 135 5.93 -1.81 2.45
N ASP A 136 5.82 -1.98 1.13
CA ASP A 136 5.37 -0.97 0.17
C ASP A 136 3.90 -1.25 -0.18
N TYR A 137 2.99 -0.39 0.26
CA TYR A 137 1.57 -0.50 -0.09
C TYR A 137 1.21 0.46 -1.24
N PRO A 138 0.28 0.06 -2.12
CA PRO A 138 -0.36 1.00 -3.04
C PRO A 138 -0.98 2.17 -2.27
N GLY A 139 -0.73 3.40 -2.70
CA GLY A 139 -1.23 4.59 -2.01
C GLY A 139 -2.76 4.69 -2.03
N GLU A 140 -3.38 4.09 -3.03
CA GLU A 140 -4.81 3.93 -3.23
C GLU A 140 -5.49 3.14 -2.11
N TRP A 141 -4.75 2.30 -1.36
CA TRP A 141 -5.33 1.60 -0.20
C TRP A 141 -5.53 2.55 0.98
N VAL A 142 -4.77 3.65 1.02
CA VAL A 142 -4.86 4.66 2.07
C VAL A 142 -5.89 5.74 1.73
N THR A 143 -6.24 5.91 0.45
CA THR A 143 -7.19 6.94 0.04
C THR A 143 -8.57 6.72 0.64
N ASP A 144 -8.93 5.49 1.01
CA ASP A 144 -10.26 5.16 1.55
C ASP A 144 -10.34 5.27 3.08
N ILE A 145 -9.21 5.35 3.79
CA ILE A 145 -9.20 5.47 5.27
C ILE A 145 -10.05 6.65 5.78
N PRO A 146 -10.02 7.85 5.18
CA PRO A 146 -10.87 8.96 5.60
C PRO A 146 -12.38 8.72 5.42
N MET A 147 -12.80 7.67 4.71
CA MET A 147 -14.21 7.32 4.53
C MET A 147 -14.79 6.66 5.79
N LEU A 148 -13.96 5.96 6.59
CA LEU A 148 -14.36 5.27 7.83
C LEU A 148 -14.98 6.20 8.88
N SER A 149 -14.66 7.50 8.83
CA SER A 149 -15.17 8.51 9.75
C SER A 149 -16.34 9.33 9.19
N LYS A 150 -16.86 8.97 8.01
CA LYS A 150 -17.94 9.69 7.32
C LYS A 150 -19.19 8.81 7.19
N THR A 151 -20.34 9.45 7.20
CA THR A 151 -21.56 8.85 6.66
C THR A 151 -21.51 8.91 5.13
N TYR A 152 -22.28 8.06 4.46
CA TYR A 152 -22.38 8.06 3.00
C TYR A 152 -22.79 9.43 2.43
N ALA A 153 -23.74 10.11 3.08
CA ALA A 153 -24.15 11.47 2.71
C ALA A 153 -22.97 12.47 2.77
N HIS A 154 -22.26 12.52 3.90
CA HIS A 154 -21.10 13.43 4.05
C HIS A 154 -19.97 13.11 3.09
N TRP A 155 -19.74 11.83 2.80
CA TRP A 155 -18.78 11.42 1.79
C TRP A 155 -19.20 11.88 0.39
N SER A 156 -20.47 11.69 0.03
CA SER A 156 -21.02 12.12 -1.26
C SER A 156 -20.87 13.63 -1.46
N ASP A 157 -21.20 14.44 -0.45
CA ASP A 157 -21.04 15.89 -0.49
C ASP A 157 -19.56 16.30 -0.65
N SER A 158 -18.68 15.64 0.11
CA SER A 158 -17.22 15.86 0.01
C SER A 158 -16.70 15.55 -1.39
N ALA A 159 -17.15 14.45 -1.98
CA ALA A 159 -16.77 14.03 -3.32
C ALA A 159 -17.28 15.02 -4.37
N TRP A 160 -18.53 15.49 -4.27
CA TRP A 160 -19.07 16.52 -5.16
C TRP A 160 -18.33 17.86 -5.06
N ALA A 161 -17.94 18.26 -3.85
CA ALA A 161 -17.13 19.46 -3.64
C ALA A 161 -15.77 19.35 -4.35
N GLN A 162 -15.11 18.18 -4.25
CA GLN A 162 -13.86 17.87 -4.94
C GLN A 162 -13.98 17.96 -6.47
N LEU A 163 -15.08 17.51 -7.06
CA LEU A 163 -15.29 17.63 -8.51
C LEU A 163 -15.36 19.09 -8.97
N SER A 164 -15.58 20.04 -8.07
CA SER A 164 -15.73 21.47 -8.38
C SER A 164 -14.42 22.25 -8.17
N SER A 165 -13.36 21.61 -7.69
CA SER A 165 -12.03 22.19 -7.57
C SER A 165 -11.06 21.56 -8.56
N GLY A 166 -10.08 22.35 -9.02
CA GLY A 166 -8.94 21.82 -9.75
C GLY A 166 -8.07 20.97 -8.80
N PRO A 167 -7.44 19.88 -9.29
CA PRO A 167 -7.38 19.45 -10.69
C PRO A 167 -8.49 18.48 -11.12
N GLN A 168 -9.34 17.98 -10.22
CA GLN A 168 -10.41 16.99 -10.53
C GLN A 168 -11.47 17.54 -11.48
N GLN A 169 -11.77 18.84 -11.41
CA GLN A 169 -12.73 19.51 -12.30
C GLN A 169 -12.45 19.26 -13.79
N TYR A 170 -11.18 19.14 -14.20
CA TYR A 170 -10.80 18.96 -15.60
C TYR A 170 -11.23 17.61 -16.18
N PHE A 171 -11.40 16.58 -15.33
CA PHE A 171 -11.74 15.21 -15.74
C PHE A 171 -13.17 14.82 -15.37
N ALA A 172 -13.82 15.58 -14.48
CA ALA A 172 -15.15 15.26 -13.97
C ALA A 172 -16.32 15.58 -14.93
N ASN A 173 -16.07 16.25 -16.07
CA ASN A 173 -17.15 16.76 -16.93
C ASN A 173 -18.10 15.67 -17.44
N ARG A 174 -17.55 14.53 -17.88
CA ARG A 174 -18.35 13.39 -18.36
C ARG A 174 -19.21 12.80 -17.25
N TRP A 175 -18.63 12.60 -16.08
CA TRP A 175 -19.35 12.13 -14.89
C TRP A 175 -20.47 13.10 -14.49
N LYS A 176 -20.19 14.41 -14.40
CA LYS A 176 -21.20 15.42 -14.06
C LYS A 176 -22.35 15.44 -15.06
N ALA A 177 -22.04 15.41 -16.36
CA ALA A 177 -23.06 15.38 -17.41
C ALA A 177 -23.92 14.12 -17.34
N PHE A 178 -23.31 12.96 -17.07
CA PHE A 178 -24.00 11.70 -16.90
C PHE A 178 -25.00 11.76 -15.73
N VAL A 179 -24.56 12.21 -14.55
CA VAL A 179 -25.44 12.32 -13.37
C VAL A 179 -26.58 13.31 -13.61
N ASN A 180 -26.33 14.44 -14.26
CA ASN A 180 -27.37 15.43 -14.56
C ASN A 180 -28.48 14.90 -15.48
N GLN A 181 -28.19 13.88 -16.29
CA GLN A 181 -29.16 13.25 -17.21
C GLN A 181 -29.75 11.96 -16.63
N PHE A 182 -29.23 11.51 -15.48
CA PHE A 182 -29.66 10.26 -14.87
C PHE A 182 -30.98 10.43 -14.11
N ASP A 183 -31.96 9.61 -14.44
CA ASP A 183 -33.28 9.64 -13.80
C ASP A 183 -33.27 8.93 -12.43
N PHE A 184 -33.13 9.68 -11.34
CA PHE A 184 -33.12 9.12 -9.99
C PHE A 184 -34.50 8.71 -9.46
N GLU A 185 -35.59 9.05 -10.16
CA GLU A 185 -36.96 8.64 -9.77
C GLU A 185 -37.24 7.17 -10.10
N GLN A 186 -36.51 6.61 -11.07
CA GLN A 186 -36.58 5.19 -11.39
C GLN A 186 -35.90 4.36 -10.30
N GLU A 187 -36.43 3.17 -10.04
CA GLU A 187 -35.86 2.26 -9.05
C GLU A 187 -34.41 1.87 -9.36
N PRO A 188 -33.56 1.66 -8.32
CA PRO A 188 -32.16 1.26 -8.47
C PRO A 188 -32.06 -0.24 -8.83
N THR A 189 -32.45 -0.58 -10.06
CA THR A 189 -32.22 -1.92 -10.60
C THR A 189 -30.73 -2.19 -10.78
N GLU A 190 -30.33 -3.46 -10.77
CA GLU A 190 -28.93 -3.88 -10.94
C GLU A 190 -28.28 -3.24 -12.18
N GLN A 191 -28.99 -3.24 -13.32
CA GLN A 191 -28.48 -2.63 -14.56
C GLN A 191 -28.23 -1.13 -14.40
N ARG A 192 -29.10 -0.41 -13.70
CA ARG A 192 -28.96 1.04 -13.49
C ARG A 192 -27.85 1.37 -12.50
N ILE A 193 -27.71 0.57 -11.43
CA ILE A 193 -26.59 0.65 -10.49
C ILE A 193 -25.27 0.46 -11.24
N GLN A 194 -25.16 -0.62 -12.03
CA GLN A 194 -23.96 -0.89 -12.83
C GLN A 194 -23.64 0.27 -13.78
N LEU A 195 -24.64 0.83 -14.45
CA LEU A 195 -24.43 1.95 -15.37
C LEU A 195 -23.82 3.16 -14.66
N LEU A 196 -24.35 3.52 -13.49
CA LEU A 196 -23.89 4.65 -12.69
C LEU A 196 -22.49 4.40 -12.10
N VAL A 197 -22.26 3.22 -11.53
CA VAL A 197 -20.97 2.80 -10.95
C VAL A 197 -19.87 2.79 -12.00
N ASN A 198 -20.13 2.22 -13.19
CA ASN A 198 -19.15 2.21 -14.28
C ASN A 198 -18.84 3.62 -14.78
N ALA A 199 -19.85 4.49 -14.93
CA ALA A 199 -19.63 5.88 -15.32
C ALA A 199 -18.76 6.65 -14.30
N TYR A 200 -18.91 6.38 -13.01
CA TYR A 200 -18.05 6.96 -11.98
C TYR A 200 -16.63 6.39 -12.01
N ARG A 201 -16.51 5.06 -12.16
CA ARG A 201 -15.21 4.38 -12.29
C ARG A 201 -14.43 4.89 -13.50
N ASP A 202 -15.07 5.12 -14.64
CA ASP A 202 -14.44 5.69 -15.83
C ASP A 202 -13.80 7.05 -15.53
N TYR A 203 -14.51 7.92 -14.81
CA TYR A 203 -13.95 9.20 -14.33
C TYR A 203 -12.73 8.98 -13.43
N LEU A 204 -12.81 8.07 -12.45
CA LEU A 204 -11.70 7.80 -11.55
C LEU A 204 -10.47 7.28 -12.32
N VAL A 205 -10.66 6.38 -13.28
CA VAL A 205 -9.59 5.83 -14.11
C VAL A 205 -8.94 6.91 -14.97
N GLU A 206 -9.74 7.76 -15.61
CA GLU A 206 -9.25 8.88 -16.41
C GLU A 206 -8.47 9.89 -15.57
N ALA A 207 -9.01 10.28 -14.41
CA ALA A 207 -8.35 11.20 -13.49
C ALA A 207 -7.02 10.61 -13.00
N LYS A 208 -6.99 9.32 -12.62
CA LYS A 208 -5.77 8.62 -12.19
C LYS A 208 -4.71 8.61 -13.28
N ALA A 209 -5.09 8.28 -14.52
CA ALA A 209 -4.17 8.25 -15.66
C ALA A 209 -3.48 9.60 -15.89
N ASN A 210 -4.19 10.70 -15.60
CA ASN A 210 -3.70 12.07 -15.69
C ASN A 210 -3.02 12.59 -14.41
N GLY A 211 -2.70 11.71 -13.46
CA GLY A 211 -1.91 12.04 -12.27
C GLY A 211 -2.71 12.60 -11.10
N ILE A 212 -4.05 12.58 -11.17
CA ILE A 212 -4.89 12.97 -10.04
C ILE A 212 -4.74 11.94 -8.92
N SER A 213 -4.52 12.46 -7.73
CA SER A 213 -4.33 11.70 -6.51
C SER A 213 -5.52 11.88 -5.56
N LEU A 214 -5.58 11.06 -4.49
CA LEU A 214 -6.65 11.12 -3.47
C LEU A 214 -8.06 10.88 -4.06
N LEU A 215 -8.14 10.11 -5.13
CA LEU A 215 -9.40 9.66 -5.71
C LEU A 215 -10.08 8.66 -4.79
N GLN A 216 -11.40 8.80 -4.61
CA GLN A 216 -12.20 7.93 -3.75
C GLN A 216 -13.43 7.40 -4.49
N PRO A 217 -13.80 6.12 -4.33
CA PRO A 217 -13.05 5.10 -3.59
C PRO A 217 -11.82 4.62 -4.37
N GLY A 218 -10.67 4.57 -3.73
CA GLY A 218 -9.42 4.01 -4.25
C GLY A 218 -9.55 2.52 -4.58
N SER A 219 -10.40 1.81 -3.85
CA SER A 219 -10.74 0.40 -4.11
C SER A 219 -11.28 0.15 -5.52
N PHE A 220 -11.86 1.16 -6.18
CA PHE A 220 -12.36 1.05 -7.56
C PHE A 220 -11.22 1.11 -8.60
N LEU A 221 -10.01 1.48 -8.18
CA LEU A 221 -8.86 1.69 -9.06
C LEU A 221 -7.81 0.58 -8.97
N LEU A 222 -8.11 -0.46 -8.18
CA LEU A 222 -7.24 -1.60 -7.96
C LEU A 222 -7.65 -2.76 -8.88
N GLU A 223 -6.67 -3.42 -9.50
CA GLU A 223 -6.90 -4.63 -10.29
C GLU A 223 -7.20 -5.84 -9.40
N SER A 224 -6.58 -5.89 -8.21
CA SER A 224 -6.84 -6.87 -7.16
C SER A 224 -7.27 -6.15 -5.88
N SER A 225 -8.57 -6.07 -5.66
CA SER A 225 -9.17 -5.61 -4.39
C SER A 225 -9.99 -6.73 -3.79
N ASP A 226 -9.99 -6.87 -2.46
CA ASP A 226 -10.92 -7.75 -1.75
C ASP A 226 -12.37 -7.22 -1.84
N PHE A 227 -12.54 -5.94 -2.22
CA PHE A 227 -13.83 -5.32 -2.42
C PHE A 227 -14.37 -5.57 -3.83
N ASP A 228 -15.49 -6.29 -3.91
CA ASP A 228 -16.24 -6.48 -5.14
C ASP A 228 -17.09 -5.24 -5.46
N TRP A 229 -16.46 -4.27 -6.12
CA TRP A 229 -17.14 -3.05 -6.58
C TRP A 229 -18.21 -3.32 -7.64
N GLN A 230 -18.22 -4.49 -8.29
CA GLN A 230 -19.28 -4.84 -9.23
C GLN A 230 -20.54 -5.18 -8.42
N ALA A 231 -20.44 -6.04 -7.42
CA ALA A 231 -21.60 -6.38 -6.59
C ALA A 231 -22.03 -5.25 -5.64
N PHE A 232 -21.07 -4.53 -5.05
CA PHE A 232 -21.31 -3.57 -3.96
C PHE A 232 -20.88 -2.15 -4.33
N GLY A 233 -20.82 -1.81 -5.62
CA GLY A 233 -20.43 -0.48 -6.06
C GLY A 233 -21.41 0.61 -5.62
N PHE A 234 -20.88 1.80 -5.36
CA PHE A 234 -21.60 3.02 -5.05
C PHE A 234 -20.90 4.23 -5.69
N THR A 235 -21.60 5.35 -5.76
CA THR A 235 -21.10 6.60 -6.36
C THR A 235 -21.59 7.78 -5.56
N PRO A 236 -20.92 8.95 -5.54
CA PRO A 236 -21.43 10.10 -4.82
C PRO A 236 -22.76 10.57 -5.43
N LEU A 237 -23.84 10.55 -4.65
CA LEU A 237 -25.15 11.02 -5.11
C LEU A 237 -25.27 12.55 -4.96
N PRO A 238 -26.05 13.23 -5.83
CA PRO A 238 -26.36 14.64 -5.68
C PRO A 238 -27.04 14.94 -4.33
N SER A 239 -26.85 16.16 -3.82
CA SER A 239 -27.43 16.59 -2.54
C SER A 239 -28.96 16.49 -2.50
N SER A 240 -29.63 16.65 -3.66
CA SER A 240 -31.08 16.48 -3.79
C SER A 240 -31.56 15.07 -3.47
N ILE A 241 -30.69 14.07 -3.66
CA ILE A 241 -30.98 12.67 -3.36
C ILE A 241 -30.51 12.29 -1.96
N THR A 242 -29.31 12.73 -1.56
CA THR A 242 -28.76 12.40 -0.22
C THR A 242 -29.50 13.10 0.92
N SER A 243 -30.21 14.19 0.64
CA SER A 243 -31.07 14.85 1.64
C SER A 243 -32.31 14.03 2.02
N ASP A 244 -32.76 13.12 1.16
CA ASP A 244 -33.86 12.20 1.46
C ASP A 244 -33.32 10.80 1.77
N VAL A 245 -33.14 10.53 3.07
CA VAL A 245 -32.69 9.22 3.55
C VAL A 245 -33.68 8.08 3.24
N SER A 246 -34.92 8.40 2.88
CA SER A 246 -35.92 7.42 2.49
C SER A 246 -35.80 7.01 1.01
N HIS A 247 -35.09 7.80 0.20
CA HIS A 247 -34.95 7.61 -1.23
C HIS A 247 -34.30 6.26 -1.57
N PRO A 248 -34.83 5.49 -2.52
CA PRO A 248 -34.31 4.15 -2.86
C PRO A 248 -32.83 4.14 -3.21
N TRP A 249 -32.36 5.12 -3.99
CA TRP A 249 -30.95 5.27 -4.36
C TRP A 249 -30.04 5.57 -3.16
N PHE A 250 -30.53 6.36 -2.20
CA PHE A 250 -29.76 6.62 -0.99
C PHE A 250 -29.59 5.33 -0.20
N LYS A 251 -30.68 4.61 0.06
CA LYS A 251 -30.66 3.37 0.87
C LYS A 251 -29.74 2.29 0.31
N ILE A 252 -29.77 2.07 -1.01
CA ILE A 252 -28.93 1.02 -1.62
C ILE A 252 -27.45 1.39 -1.56
N PHE A 253 -27.08 2.64 -1.84
CA PHE A 253 -25.69 3.06 -1.82
C PHE A 253 -25.15 3.30 -0.41
N ASP A 254 -25.98 3.72 0.54
CA ASP A 254 -25.63 3.77 1.97
C ASP A 254 -25.36 2.38 2.53
N LYS A 255 -26.06 1.35 2.03
CA LYS A 255 -25.79 -0.05 2.39
C LYS A 255 -24.49 -0.59 1.76
N HIS A 256 -24.14 -0.10 0.57
CA HIS A 256 -22.94 -0.51 -0.16
C HIS A 256 -21.67 0.17 0.36
N PHE A 257 -21.81 1.41 0.84
CA PHE A 257 -20.77 2.23 1.45
C PHE A 257 -20.31 1.69 2.81
#